data_AF-A0A0K1PYQ0-F1
#
_entry.id   AF-A0A0K1PYQ0-F1
#
_cell.length_a   1.000
_cell.length_b   1.000
_cell.length_c   1.000
_cell.angle_alpha   90.00
_cell.angle_beta   90.00
_cell.angle_gamma   90.00
#
_symmetry.space_group_name_H-M   'P 1'
#
loop_
_entity.id
_entity.type
_entity.pdbx_description
1 polymer ?
#
loop_
_entity_poly.entity_id
_entity_poly.type
_entity_poly.pdbx_seq_one_letter_code
_entity_poly.pdbx_strand_id
1 'polypeptide(L)'
;MTDAPSQPLDAPRGGPRETQREELDPELLELPDPPKRERTLTVVMLVVTAIASIAMIFALRRDAAYAFTDAHPADLGDLIQTPEGAFQENRFVRGQGMLGAAAAIRYERPLTEGSFRLMPVAGRPNVWVEVRVPAGAENVRYVPPSQFTGRLVRFETGGPKHRGLAAAVKDATGQDIPQGSWLLVEGDAPQSSRWALLLVALFAGFAVWNVAVMAKLLRRVPEA
;
A
#
# COMPACT_ATOMS: atom_id res chain seq x y z
N MET A 1 2.34 -50.48 70.61
CA MET A 1 1.92 -50.74 69.22
C MET A 1 0.44 -50.41 69.22
N THR A 2 0.13 -49.17 68.84
CA THR A 2 -1.17 -48.53 69.13
C THR A 2 -1.81 -48.21 67.80
N ASP A 3 -2.89 -48.91 67.46
CA ASP A 3 -3.69 -48.68 66.27
C ASP A 3 -4.40 -47.32 66.35
N ALA A 4 -4.25 -46.50 65.31
CA ALA A 4 -5.02 -45.29 65.11
C ALA A 4 -6.28 -45.64 64.29
N PRO A 5 -7.50 -45.21 64.68
CA PRO A 5 -8.68 -45.38 63.84
C PRO A 5 -8.66 -44.36 62.71
N SER A 6 -8.73 -44.84 61.47
CA SER A 6 -8.90 -44.04 60.26
C SER A 6 -10.32 -43.45 60.21
N GLN A 7 -10.44 -42.12 60.29
CA GLN A 7 -11.68 -41.42 59.94
C GLN A 7 -11.85 -41.42 58.41
N PRO A 8 -12.98 -41.89 57.87
CA PRO A 8 -13.30 -41.69 56.46
C PRO A 8 -13.65 -40.21 56.24
N LEU A 9 -12.92 -39.55 55.33
CA LEU A 9 -13.31 -38.25 54.77
C LEU A 9 -14.64 -38.45 54.01
N ASP A 10 -15.73 -38.05 54.66
CA ASP A 10 -17.05 -37.99 54.05
C ASP A 10 -17.06 -36.81 53.07
N ALA A 11 -16.94 -37.11 51.77
CA ALA A 11 -17.12 -36.11 50.72
C ALA A 11 -18.59 -35.66 50.76
N PRO A 12 -18.90 -34.35 50.81
CA PRO A 12 -20.29 -33.91 50.87
C PRO A 12 -21.00 -34.35 49.59
N ARG A 13 -21.93 -35.29 49.78
CA ARG A 13 -22.88 -35.77 48.78
C ARG A 13 -23.63 -34.58 48.19
N GLY A 14 -23.68 -34.53 46.86
CA GLY A 14 -24.44 -33.52 46.11
C GLY A 14 -25.87 -33.44 46.61
N GLY A 15 -26.19 -32.33 47.27
CA GLY A 15 -27.56 -31.92 47.52
C GLY A 15 -28.28 -31.54 46.22
N PRO A 16 -29.61 -31.42 46.25
CA PRO A 16 -30.39 -31.00 45.09
C PRO A 16 -29.85 -29.64 44.60
N ARG A 17 -29.66 -29.51 43.27
CA ARG A 17 -29.46 -28.22 42.60
C ARG A 17 -30.74 -27.39 42.76
N GLU A 18 -30.96 -26.87 43.96
CA GLU A 18 -31.80 -25.71 44.13
C GLU A 18 -31.15 -24.60 43.32
N THR A 19 -31.95 -23.98 42.46
CA THR A 19 -31.76 -22.66 41.87
C THR A 19 -31.48 -21.64 42.98
N GLN A 20 -30.28 -21.69 43.56
CA GLN A 20 -29.63 -20.48 44.04
C GLN A 20 -29.48 -19.64 42.79
N ARG A 21 -30.31 -18.59 42.67
CA ARG A 21 -29.88 -17.41 41.94
C ARG A 21 -28.46 -17.18 42.41
N GLU A 22 -27.48 -17.25 41.51
CA GLU A 22 -26.11 -16.83 41.79
C GLU A 22 -26.22 -15.50 42.54
N GLU A 23 -26.02 -15.57 43.85
CA GLU A 23 -26.13 -14.42 44.71
C GLU A 23 -24.87 -13.64 44.38
N LEU A 24 -25.03 -12.61 43.54
CA LEU A 24 -23.95 -11.78 43.01
C LEU A 24 -22.99 -11.45 44.16
N ASP A 25 -21.77 -11.99 44.04
CA ASP A 25 -20.74 -11.85 45.07
C ASP A 25 -20.58 -10.36 45.43
N PRO A 26 -20.84 -9.96 46.68
CA PRO A 26 -20.79 -8.56 47.08
C PRO A 26 -19.40 -7.95 46.83
N GLU A 27 -18.32 -8.76 46.86
CA GLU A 27 -16.97 -8.30 46.53
C GLU A 27 -16.84 -7.92 45.03
N LEU A 28 -17.62 -8.55 44.13
CA LEU A 28 -17.64 -8.20 42.70
C LEU A 28 -18.45 -6.93 42.40
N LEU A 29 -19.44 -6.60 43.24
CA LEU A 29 -20.22 -5.36 43.14
C LEU A 29 -19.46 -4.13 43.66
N GLU A 30 -18.50 -4.35 44.56
CA GLU A 30 -17.59 -3.31 45.07
C GLU A 30 -16.46 -2.97 44.10
N LEU A 31 -16.26 -3.78 43.05
CA LEU A 31 -15.26 -3.49 42.03
C LEU A 31 -15.62 -2.18 41.30
N PRO A 32 -14.66 -1.25 41.15
CA PRO A 32 -14.89 -0.05 40.37
C PRO A 32 -15.29 -0.43 38.95
N ASP A 33 -16.33 0.25 38.46
CA ASP A 33 -16.84 0.13 37.11
C ASP A 33 -15.68 0.14 36.09
N PRO A 34 -15.58 -0.84 35.17
CA PRO A 34 -14.46 -0.89 34.23
C PRO A 34 -14.41 0.40 33.41
N PRO A 35 -13.23 0.94 33.06
CA PRO A 35 -13.10 2.26 32.43
C PRO A 35 -13.71 2.26 31.01
N LYS A 36 -15.01 2.58 30.93
CA LYS A 36 -15.82 2.53 29.69
C LYS A 36 -15.24 3.45 28.60
N ARG A 37 -14.76 4.64 28.99
CA ARG A 37 -14.17 5.64 28.07
C ARG A 37 -12.86 5.17 27.42
N GLU A 38 -11.95 4.57 28.19
CA GLU A 38 -10.68 4.06 27.69
C GLU A 38 -10.89 2.90 26.71
N ARG A 39 -11.85 2.03 27.02
CA ARG A 39 -12.27 0.95 26.12
C ARG A 39 -12.82 1.50 24.81
N THR A 40 -13.70 2.51 24.85
CA THR A 40 -14.23 3.13 23.62
C THR A 40 -13.13 3.77 22.79
N LEU A 41 -12.22 4.51 23.42
CA LEU A 41 -11.10 5.15 22.72
C LEU A 41 -10.17 4.12 22.06
N THR A 42 -9.87 3.02 22.76
CA THR A 42 -9.10 1.90 22.23
C THR A 42 -9.79 1.29 21.02
N VAL A 43 -11.08 0.99 21.10
CA VAL A 43 -11.85 0.42 19.98
C VAL A 43 -11.86 1.36 18.77
N VAL A 44 -12.08 2.66 18.98
CA VAL A 44 -12.04 3.66 17.90
C VAL A 44 -10.67 3.67 17.21
N MET A 45 -9.59 3.66 18.00
CA MET A 45 -8.22 3.63 17.47
C MET A 45 -7.95 2.36 16.63
N LEU A 46 -8.39 1.18 17.11
CA LEU A 46 -8.27 -0.09 16.38
C LEU A 46 -9.04 -0.05 15.05
N VAL A 47 -10.26 0.51 15.05
CA VAL A 47 -11.08 0.67 13.84
C VAL A 47 -10.40 1.58 12.83
N VAL A 48 -9.95 2.75 13.26
CA VAL A 48 -9.26 3.72 12.38
C VAL A 48 -8.00 3.09 11.80
N THR A 49 -7.22 2.39 12.61
CA THR A 49 -5.97 1.73 12.18
C THR A 49 -6.25 0.61 11.18
N ALA A 50 -7.30 -0.19 11.41
CA ALA A 50 -7.71 -1.24 10.49
C ALA A 50 -8.15 -0.66 9.13
N ILE A 51 -8.97 0.39 9.13
CA ILE A 51 -9.41 1.09 7.92
C ILE A 51 -8.20 1.68 7.17
N ALA A 52 -7.31 2.36 7.88
CA ALA A 52 -6.09 2.93 7.28
C ALA A 52 -5.20 1.84 6.67
N SER A 53 -5.02 0.71 7.36
CA SER A 53 -4.24 -0.43 6.85
C SER A 53 -4.86 -1.01 5.58
N ILE A 54 -6.18 -1.20 5.56
CA ILE A 54 -6.91 -1.67 4.37
C ILE A 54 -6.78 -0.68 3.22
N ALA A 55 -6.92 0.62 3.49
CA ALA A 55 -6.75 1.67 2.49
C ALA A 55 -5.32 1.65 1.89
N MET A 56 -4.30 1.41 2.71
CA MET A 56 -2.92 1.27 2.24
C MET A 56 -2.71 0.04 1.35
N ILE A 57 -3.35 -1.10 1.66
CA ILE A 57 -3.32 -2.28 0.77
C ILE A 57 -3.92 -1.93 -0.59
N PHE A 58 -5.06 -1.24 -0.61
CA PHE A 58 -5.67 -0.78 -1.87
C PHE A 58 -4.81 0.22 -2.63
N ALA A 59 -4.10 1.11 -1.94
CA ALA A 59 -3.18 2.05 -2.55
C ALA A 59 -1.97 1.34 -3.22
N LEU A 60 -1.46 0.29 -2.58
CA LEU A 60 -0.29 -0.47 -3.04
C LEU A 60 -0.62 -1.57 -4.06
N ARG A 61 -1.89 -1.87 -4.30
CA ARG A 61 -2.33 -3.02 -5.12
C ARG A 61 -1.70 -3.05 -6.52
N ARG A 62 -1.49 -1.89 -7.16
CA ARG A 62 -0.91 -1.80 -8.51
C ARG A 62 0.57 -2.10 -8.51
N ASP A 63 1.31 -1.62 -7.52
CA ASP A 63 2.73 -1.90 -7.36
C ASP A 63 2.96 -3.36 -6.96
N ALA A 64 2.12 -3.89 -6.08
CA ALA A 64 2.10 -5.30 -5.73
C ALA A 64 1.81 -6.20 -6.94
N ALA A 65 0.79 -5.87 -7.74
CA ALA A 65 0.49 -6.60 -8.97
C ALA A 65 1.63 -6.49 -10.00
N TYR A 66 2.26 -5.32 -10.10
CA TYR A 66 3.40 -5.11 -11.00
C TYR A 66 4.59 -5.98 -10.63
N ALA A 67 4.85 -6.18 -9.33
CA ALA A 67 5.94 -7.02 -8.84
C ALA A 67 5.84 -8.50 -9.29
N PHE A 68 4.64 -8.96 -9.67
CA PHE A 68 4.39 -10.31 -10.20
C PHE A 68 4.40 -10.38 -11.74
N THR A 69 4.64 -9.25 -12.43
CA THR A 69 4.72 -9.22 -13.89
C THR A 69 6.02 -9.88 -14.37
N ASP A 70 6.01 -10.37 -15.62
CA ASP A 70 7.20 -10.94 -16.26
C ASP A 70 8.37 -9.93 -16.22
N ALA A 71 9.54 -10.45 -15.88
CA ALA A 71 10.79 -9.70 -15.84
C ALA A 71 11.31 -9.38 -17.26
N HIS A 72 10.77 -10.01 -18.30
CA HIS A 72 11.10 -9.69 -19.68
C HIS A 72 10.20 -8.58 -20.20
N PRO A 73 10.77 -7.49 -20.74
CA PRO A 73 9.98 -6.38 -21.23
C PRO A 73 9.25 -6.78 -22.51
N ALA A 74 7.97 -6.47 -22.60
CA ALA A 74 7.21 -6.58 -23.85
C ALA A 74 7.71 -5.50 -24.83
N ASP A 75 8.05 -5.90 -26.04
CA ASP A 75 8.58 -4.97 -27.05
C ASP A 75 7.43 -4.23 -27.76
N LEU A 76 7.45 -2.90 -27.68
CA LEU A 76 6.51 -1.99 -28.35
C LEU A 76 7.08 -1.43 -29.65
N GLY A 77 8.38 -1.62 -29.92
CA GLY A 77 9.07 -1.04 -31.05
C GLY A 77 9.13 0.49 -30.99
N ASP A 78 8.88 1.14 -32.13
CA ASP A 78 8.85 2.60 -32.23
C ASP A 78 7.57 3.17 -31.61
N LEU A 79 7.76 3.91 -30.51
CA LEU A 79 6.69 4.53 -29.73
C LEU A 79 5.86 5.53 -30.54
N ILE A 80 6.33 6.04 -31.67
CA ILE A 80 5.54 6.89 -32.56
C ILE A 80 4.52 6.04 -33.33
N GLN A 81 4.93 4.86 -33.80
CA GLN A 81 4.14 3.99 -34.67
C GLN A 81 3.29 2.96 -33.90
N THR A 82 3.56 2.74 -32.61
CA THR A 82 2.82 1.77 -31.79
C THR A 82 1.31 2.07 -31.79
N PRO A 83 0.42 1.13 -32.14
CA PRO A 83 -1.03 1.36 -32.05
C PRO A 83 -1.47 1.64 -30.61
N GLU A 84 -2.49 2.47 -30.41
CA GLU A 84 -2.96 2.81 -29.06
C GLU A 84 -3.40 1.58 -28.25
N GLY A 85 -3.99 0.59 -28.91
CA GLY A 85 -4.41 -0.67 -28.28
C GLY A 85 -3.27 -1.60 -27.87
N ALA A 86 -2.03 -1.34 -28.31
CA ALA A 86 -0.86 -2.10 -27.88
C ALA A 86 -0.33 -1.65 -26.51
N PHE A 87 -0.66 -0.42 -26.08
CA PHE A 87 -0.29 0.06 -24.75
C PHE A 87 -1.15 -0.59 -23.67
N GLN A 88 -0.49 -1.32 -22.78
CA GLN A 88 -1.12 -1.96 -21.64
C GLN A 88 -0.63 -1.31 -20.35
N GLU A 89 -1.58 -0.88 -19.52
CA GLU A 89 -1.27 -0.25 -18.24
C GLU A 89 -0.59 -1.23 -17.28
N ASN A 90 0.35 -0.71 -16.49
CA ASN A 90 1.05 -1.42 -15.44
C ASN A 90 1.88 -2.61 -15.95
N ARG A 91 2.54 -2.45 -17.11
CA ARG A 91 3.36 -3.49 -17.75
C ARG A 91 4.81 -3.05 -17.90
N PHE A 92 5.70 -4.05 -17.87
CA PHE A 92 7.11 -3.84 -18.16
C PHE A 92 7.31 -3.91 -19.67
N VAL A 93 7.78 -2.81 -20.26
CA VAL A 93 7.86 -2.66 -21.71
C VAL A 93 9.21 -2.11 -22.14
N ARG A 94 9.54 -2.38 -23.40
CA ARG A 94 10.65 -1.76 -24.12
C ARG A 94 10.08 -1.00 -25.30
N GLY A 95 10.58 0.20 -25.53
CA GLY A 95 10.25 0.98 -26.72
C GLY A 95 11.39 1.90 -27.10
N GLN A 96 11.32 2.44 -28.31
CA GLN A 96 12.29 3.40 -28.82
C GLN A 96 11.57 4.62 -29.39
N GLY A 97 12.24 5.77 -29.36
CA GLY A 97 11.67 6.99 -29.89
C GLY A 97 12.55 8.20 -29.59
N MET A 98 12.39 9.23 -30.41
CA MET A 98 13.01 10.53 -30.15
C MET A 98 12.18 11.28 -29.12
N LEU A 99 12.83 11.86 -28.12
CA LEU A 99 12.15 12.70 -27.13
C LEU A 99 12.12 14.15 -27.58
N GLY A 100 10.95 14.77 -27.47
CA GLY A 100 10.75 16.17 -27.75
C GLY A 100 11.31 17.04 -26.62
N ALA A 101 12.04 18.10 -26.98
CA ALA A 101 12.44 19.14 -26.04
C ALA A 101 11.27 20.09 -25.72
N ALA A 102 10.30 20.19 -26.62
CA ALA A 102 9.07 20.96 -26.39
C ALA A 102 8.27 20.31 -25.25
N ALA A 103 7.89 21.12 -24.26
CA ALA A 103 7.26 20.69 -23.01
C ALA A 103 8.07 19.74 -22.10
N ALA A 104 9.38 19.63 -22.32
CA ALA A 104 10.24 18.91 -21.40
C ALA A 104 10.36 19.66 -20.06
N ILE A 105 10.18 18.96 -18.95
CA ILE A 105 10.42 19.50 -17.61
C ILE A 105 11.49 18.70 -16.89
N ARG A 106 12.24 19.38 -16.02
CA ARG A 106 13.10 18.76 -15.02
C ARG A 106 12.45 18.93 -13.65
N TYR A 107 12.50 17.88 -12.84
CA TYR A 107 12.04 17.95 -11.46
C TYR A 107 12.83 16.99 -10.57
N GLU A 108 12.70 17.16 -9.26
CA GLU A 108 13.35 16.33 -8.24
C GLU A 108 12.30 15.75 -7.31
N ARG A 109 12.61 14.61 -6.70
CA ARG A 109 11.72 13.94 -5.75
C ARG A 109 12.34 13.98 -4.35
N PRO A 110 11.56 14.32 -3.31
CA PRO A 110 12.04 14.18 -1.94
C PRO A 110 12.58 12.76 -1.70
N LEU A 111 13.68 12.65 -0.96
CA LEU A 111 14.28 11.36 -0.55
C LEU A 111 14.81 10.51 -1.71
N THR A 112 14.95 11.07 -2.92
CA THR A 112 15.57 10.39 -4.06
C THR A 112 16.74 11.22 -4.58
N GLU A 113 17.91 10.61 -4.70
CA GLU A 113 19.07 11.28 -5.28
C GLU A 113 18.97 11.40 -6.81
N GLY A 114 19.35 12.56 -7.32
CA GLY A 114 19.33 12.91 -8.74
C GLY A 114 18.04 13.60 -9.17
N SER A 115 17.97 13.92 -10.45
CA SER A 115 16.83 14.59 -11.05
C SER A 115 16.13 13.69 -12.08
N PHE A 116 14.91 14.07 -12.42
CA PHE A 116 14.09 13.39 -13.42
C PHE A 116 13.80 14.37 -14.53
N ARG A 117 13.83 13.89 -15.77
CA ARG A 117 13.34 14.62 -16.93
C ARG A 117 12.13 13.93 -17.50
N LEU A 118 11.06 14.68 -17.63
CA LEU A 118 9.84 14.23 -18.28
C LEU A 118 9.76 14.89 -19.65
N MET A 119 9.63 14.09 -20.70
CA MET A 119 9.62 14.56 -22.09
C MET A 119 8.55 13.81 -22.90
N PRO A 120 7.83 14.49 -23.81
CA PRO A 120 6.93 13.81 -24.74
C PRO A 120 7.74 13.07 -25.81
N VAL A 121 7.19 12.00 -26.38
CA VAL A 121 7.72 11.41 -27.60
C VAL A 121 7.49 12.37 -28.76
N ALA A 122 8.53 12.69 -29.50
CA ALA A 122 8.47 13.60 -30.63
C ALA A 122 7.49 13.06 -31.69
N GLY A 123 6.55 13.90 -32.13
CA GLY A 123 5.49 13.50 -33.05
C GLY A 123 4.34 12.72 -32.40
N ARG A 124 4.38 12.48 -31.08
CA ARG A 124 3.33 11.78 -30.34
C ARG A 124 3.11 12.35 -28.92
N PRO A 125 2.29 13.42 -28.78
CA PRO A 125 2.15 14.15 -27.52
C PRO A 125 1.37 13.40 -26.42
N ASN A 126 0.74 12.26 -26.74
CA ASN A 126 0.04 11.42 -25.78
C ASN A 126 0.91 10.31 -25.16
N VAL A 127 2.20 10.24 -25.51
CA VAL A 127 3.15 9.31 -24.91
C VAL A 127 4.33 10.11 -24.37
N TRP A 128 4.61 9.93 -23.09
CA TRP A 128 5.69 10.61 -22.40
C TRP A 128 6.66 9.60 -21.81
N VAL A 129 7.90 10.03 -21.68
CA VAL A 129 8.97 9.25 -21.08
C VAL A 129 9.57 10.04 -19.93
N GLU A 130 9.60 9.42 -18.75
CA GLU A 130 10.37 9.88 -17.61
C GLU A 130 11.73 9.18 -17.64
N VAL A 131 12.80 9.96 -17.63
CA VAL A 131 14.17 9.47 -17.61
C VAL A 131 14.88 10.00 -16.37
N ARG A 132 15.60 9.11 -15.67
CA ARG A 132 16.43 9.51 -14.54
C ARG A 132 17.73 10.14 -15.04
N VAL A 133 18.06 11.31 -14.50
CA VAL A 133 19.35 11.96 -14.70
C VAL A 133 20.20 11.71 -13.46
N PRO A 134 21.31 10.95 -13.58
CA PRO A 134 22.21 10.70 -12.46
C PRO A 134 22.76 12.00 -11.88
N ALA A 135 22.98 12.02 -10.55
CA ALA A 135 23.61 13.15 -9.88
C ALA A 135 24.98 13.46 -10.52
N GLY A 136 25.24 14.73 -10.79
CA GLY A 136 26.47 15.19 -11.46
C GLY A 136 26.46 15.14 -12.99
N ALA A 137 25.51 14.44 -13.61
CA ALA A 137 25.32 14.47 -15.08
C ALA A 137 24.50 15.69 -15.56
N GLU A 138 24.11 16.56 -14.64
CA GLU A 138 23.16 17.65 -14.86
C GLU A 138 23.75 18.86 -15.60
N ASN A 139 25.05 19.09 -15.41
CA ASN A 139 25.81 20.20 -16.03
C ASN A 139 26.48 19.81 -17.35
N VAL A 140 26.59 18.51 -17.61
CA VAL A 140 27.04 17.99 -18.90
C VAL A 140 25.84 18.04 -19.86
N ARG A 141 26.09 18.19 -21.17
CA ARG A 141 25.04 18.11 -22.20
C ARG A 141 24.44 16.70 -22.20
N TYR A 142 23.57 16.41 -21.24
CA TYR A 142 22.89 15.14 -21.07
C TYR A 142 22.01 14.91 -22.29
N VAL A 143 22.37 13.89 -23.07
CA VAL A 143 21.61 13.43 -24.22
C VAL A 143 20.71 12.30 -23.73
N PRO A 144 19.38 12.47 -23.76
CA PRO A 144 18.47 11.39 -23.41
C PRO A 144 18.70 10.15 -24.29
N PRO A 145 18.54 8.94 -23.75
CA PRO A 145 18.59 7.74 -24.56
C PRO A 145 17.45 7.75 -25.60
N SER A 146 17.60 6.98 -26.67
CA SER A 146 16.55 6.76 -27.69
C SER A 146 15.81 5.44 -27.49
N GLN A 147 16.28 4.60 -26.58
CA GLN A 147 15.68 3.34 -26.18
C GLN A 147 15.36 3.40 -24.69
N PHE A 148 14.18 2.93 -24.35
CA PHE A 148 13.63 3.01 -23.01
C PHE A 148 13.13 1.63 -22.62
N THR A 149 13.44 1.21 -21.41
CA THR A 149 12.91 -0.01 -20.82
C THR A 149 12.42 0.33 -19.43
N GLY A 150 11.16 0.01 -19.13
CA GLY A 150 10.54 0.52 -17.92
C GLY A 150 9.07 0.19 -17.79
N ARG A 151 8.44 0.79 -16.78
CA ARG A 151 7.03 0.58 -16.49
C ARG A 151 6.17 1.54 -17.28
N LEU A 152 5.19 1.01 -17.98
CA LEU A 152 4.17 1.80 -18.66
C LEU A 152 2.96 2.01 -17.74
N VAL A 153 2.58 3.25 -17.48
CA VAL A 153 1.40 3.64 -16.69
C VAL A 153 0.64 4.75 -17.39
N ARG A 154 -0.58 5.07 -16.95
CA ARG A 154 -1.25 6.32 -17.36
C ARG A 154 -0.84 7.43 -16.42
N PHE A 155 -0.79 8.66 -16.90
CA PHE A 155 -0.53 9.83 -16.04
C PHE A 155 -1.47 9.92 -14.85
N GLU A 156 -2.75 9.64 -15.08
CA GLU A 156 -3.81 9.70 -14.06
C GLU A 156 -3.69 8.57 -13.03
N THR A 157 -3.03 7.47 -13.39
CA THR A 157 -2.97 6.25 -12.58
C THR A 157 -1.57 5.89 -12.09
N GLY A 158 -0.55 6.67 -12.44
CA GLY A 158 0.87 6.48 -12.10
C GLY A 158 1.20 6.50 -10.61
N GLY A 159 0.19 6.60 -9.74
CA GLY A 159 0.34 6.53 -8.29
C GLY A 159 0.89 7.82 -7.68
N PRO A 160 1.17 7.79 -6.36
CA PRO A 160 1.55 8.99 -5.61
C PRO A 160 2.82 9.68 -6.13
N LYS A 161 3.76 8.90 -6.69
CA LYS A 161 5.05 9.41 -7.20
C LYS A 161 4.94 10.37 -8.38
N HIS A 162 3.83 10.30 -9.12
CA HIS A 162 3.58 11.08 -10.33
C HIS A 162 2.42 12.08 -10.13
N ARG A 163 1.91 12.18 -8.89
CA ARG A 163 0.84 13.10 -8.56
C ARG A 163 1.32 14.54 -8.74
N GLY A 164 0.53 15.36 -9.42
CA GLY A 164 0.86 16.77 -9.69
C GLY A 164 1.82 16.99 -10.86
N LEU A 165 2.35 15.92 -11.48
CA LEU A 165 3.31 16.03 -12.57
C LEU A 165 2.71 16.73 -13.81
N ALA A 166 1.44 16.44 -14.15
CA ALA A 166 0.75 17.12 -15.23
C ALA A 166 0.55 18.63 -14.97
N ALA A 167 0.27 19.01 -13.72
CA ALA A 167 0.19 20.41 -13.33
C ALA A 167 1.56 21.08 -13.42
N ALA A 168 2.63 20.41 -12.99
CA ALA A 168 4.00 20.93 -13.11
C ALA A 168 4.42 21.15 -14.58
N VAL A 169 4.00 20.27 -15.51
CA VAL A 169 4.19 20.50 -16.95
C VAL A 169 3.45 21.74 -17.42
N LYS A 170 2.18 21.90 -17.04
CA LYS A 170 1.37 23.07 -17.39
C LYS A 170 2.00 24.35 -16.86
N ASP A 171 2.41 24.37 -15.60
CA ASP A 171 2.98 25.55 -14.95
C ASP A 171 4.32 25.94 -15.57
N ALA A 172 5.17 24.97 -15.92
CA ALA A 172 6.49 25.23 -16.46
C ALA A 172 6.49 25.55 -17.97
N THR A 173 5.54 25.02 -18.74
CA THR A 173 5.59 25.02 -20.21
C THR A 173 4.37 25.68 -20.86
N GLY A 174 3.31 25.93 -20.10
CA GLY A 174 2.01 26.39 -20.60
C GLY A 174 1.21 25.34 -21.36
N GLN A 175 1.72 24.12 -21.50
CA GLN A 175 1.07 23.05 -22.27
C GLN A 175 0.33 22.07 -21.37
N ASP A 176 -0.87 21.68 -21.80
CA ASP A 176 -1.65 20.64 -21.14
C ASP A 176 -1.24 19.24 -21.63
N ILE A 177 -1.14 18.29 -20.70
CA ILE A 177 -0.98 16.87 -21.05
C ILE A 177 -2.36 16.33 -21.47
N PRO A 178 -2.49 15.73 -22.67
CA PRO A 178 -3.76 15.14 -23.11
C PRO A 178 -4.29 14.10 -22.11
N GLN A 179 -5.62 14.04 -21.93
CA GLN A 179 -6.23 13.03 -21.07
C GLN A 179 -5.92 11.62 -21.57
N GLY A 180 -5.75 10.67 -20.64
CA GLY A 180 -5.39 9.30 -20.98
C GLY A 180 -3.97 9.11 -21.51
N SER A 181 -3.11 10.14 -21.47
CA SER A 181 -1.70 10.03 -21.88
C SER A 181 -0.95 8.94 -21.13
N TRP A 182 -0.04 8.31 -21.84
CA TRP A 182 0.85 7.27 -21.33
C TRP A 182 2.14 7.88 -20.79
N LEU A 183 2.63 7.28 -19.72
CA LEU A 183 3.90 7.58 -19.10
C LEU A 183 4.74 6.30 -19.03
N LEU A 184 5.89 6.32 -19.69
CA LEU A 184 6.91 5.29 -19.59
C LEU A 184 7.97 5.74 -18.57
N VAL A 185 8.03 5.06 -17.43
CA VAL A 185 9.00 5.32 -16.37
C VAL A 185 10.24 4.47 -16.64
N GLU A 186 11.28 5.09 -17.20
CA GLU A 186 12.53 4.42 -17.54
C GLU A 186 13.22 3.85 -16.29
N GLY A 187 13.75 2.63 -16.41
CA GLY A 187 14.43 1.91 -15.33
C GLY A 187 13.51 1.26 -14.29
N ASP A 188 12.19 1.46 -14.37
CA ASP A 188 11.24 0.88 -13.40
C ASP A 188 10.90 -0.58 -13.70
N ALA A 189 11.80 -1.50 -13.35
CA ALA A 189 11.62 -2.94 -13.54
C ALA A 189 10.71 -3.58 -12.47
N PRO A 190 10.02 -4.71 -12.73
CA PRO A 190 9.12 -5.36 -11.75
C PRO A 190 9.76 -5.62 -10.38
N GLN A 191 11.06 -5.93 -10.35
CA GLN A 191 11.82 -6.17 -9.12
C GLN A 191 11.90 -4.93 -8.23
N SER A 192 11.89 -3.73 -8.81
CA SER A 192 11.88 -2.45 -8.09
C SER A 192 10.64 -2.30 -7.20
N SER A 193 9.57 -3.05 -7.50
CA SER A 193 8.27 -2.95 -6.84
C SER A 193 8.01 -4.05 -5.80
N ARG A 194 8.98 -4.94 -5.57
CA ARG A 194 8.84 -6.03 -4.57
C ARG A 194 8.68 -5.55 -3.13
N TRP A 195 9.17 -4.35 -2.80
CA TRP A 195 8.92 -3.74 -1.48
C TRP A 195 7.42 -3.56 -1.19
N ALA A 196 6.60 -3.35 -2.23
CA ALA A 196 5.16 -3.20 -2.06
C ALA A 196 4.52 -4.49 -1.52
N LEU A 197 5.07 -5.67 -1.85
CA LEU A 197 4.60 -6.95 -1.32
C LEU A 197 4.82 -7.05 0.19
N LEU A 198 5.98 -6.61 0.67
CA LEU A 198 6.31 -6.59 2.10
C LEU A 198 5.36 -5.66 2.86
N LEU A 199 5.10 -4.46 2.31
CA LEU A 199 4.17 -3.53 2.93
C LEU A 199 2.72 -4.03 2.90
N VAL A 200 2.27 -4.65 1.81
CA VAL A 200 0.95 -5.27 1.73
C VAL A 200 0.81 -6.36 2.80
N ALA A 201 1.80 -7.22 2.96
CA ALA A 201 1.80 -8.24 4.00
C ALA A 201 1.77 -7.64 5.41
N LEU A 202 2.55 -6.58 5.65
CA LEU A 202 2.58 -5.86 6.92
C LEU A 202 1.21 -5.24 7.26
N PHE A 203 0.62 -4.49 6.32
CA PHE A 203 -0.69 -3.87 6.52
C PHE A 203 -1.82 -4.89 6.65
N ALA A 204 -1.73 -6.02 5.93
CA ALA A 204 -2.67 -7.13 6.12
C ALA A 204 -2.56 -7.70 7.53
N GLY A 205 -1.33 -7.89 8.04
CA GLY A 205 -1.07 -8.29 9.42
C GLY A 205 -1.69 -7.32 10.43
N PHE A 206 -1.50 -6.01 10.25
CA PHE A 206 -2.13 -5.01 11.10
C PHE A 206 -3.65 -5.04 11.02
N ALA A 207 -4.24 -5.14 9.82
CA ALA A 207 -5.68 -5.19 9.66
C ALA A 207 -6.28 -6.40 10.40
N VAL A 208 -5.70 -7.59 10.19
CA VAL A 208 -6.14 -8.83 10.85
C VAL A 208 -5.99 -8.74 12.36
N TRP A 209 -4.84 -8.25 12.85
CA TRP A 209 -4.58 -8.10 14.27
C TRP A 209 -5.57 -7.14 14.94
N ASN A 210 -5.79 -5.95 14.36
CA ASN A 210 -6.72 -4.96 14.90
C ASN A 210 -8.15 -5.51 14.96
N VAL A 211 -8.59 -6.23 13.92
CA VAL A 211 -9.91 -6.87 13.90
C VAL A 211 -10.02 -7.96 14.96
N ALA A 212 -8.99 -8.80 15.15
CA ALA A 212 -8.99 -9.86 16.15
C ALA A 212 -9.04 -9.28 17.58
N VAL A 213 -8.24 -8.25 17.87
CA VAL A 213 -8.23 -7.57 19.18
C VAL A 213 -9.58 -6.90 19.44
N MET A 214 -10.15 -6.23 18.43
CA MET A 214 -11.47 -5.63 18.53
C MET A 214 -12.56 -6.69 18.80
N ALA A 215 -12.55 -7.81 18.09
CA ALA A 215 -13.48 -8.92 18.31
C ALA A 215 -13.37 -9.50 19.72
N LYS A 216 -12.14 -9.66 20.22
CA LYS A 216 -11.88 -10.11 21.60
C LYS A 216 -12.39 -9.08 22.62
N LEU A 217 -12.18 -7.79 22.40
CA LEU A 217 -12.65 -6.70 23.27
C LEU A 217 -14.18 -6.56 23.27
N LEU A 218 -14.85 -6.85 22.17
CA LEU A 218 -16.31 -6.74 22.03
C LEU A 218 -17.06 -8.00 22.46
N ARG A 219 -16.37 -9.15 22.55
CA ARG A 219 -16.98 -10.40 23.01
C ARG A 219 -17.55 -10.20 24.41
N ARG A 220 -18.88 -10.34 24.53
CA ARG A 220 -19.54 -10.35 25.84
C ARG A 220 -19.08 -11.58 26.61
N VAL A 221 -18.72 -11.41 27.87
CA VAL A 221 -18.56 -12.53 28.80
C VAL A 221 -19.98 -13.10 29.00
N PRO A 222 -20.20 -14.41 28.84
CA PRO A 222 -21.48 -15.01 29.19
C PRO A 222 -21.77 -14.69 30.65
N GLU A 223 -22.95 -14.12 30.94
CA GLU A 223 -23.45 -14.05 32.31
C GLU A 223 -23.61 -15.51 32.76
N ALA A 224 -22.77 -15.92 33.71
CA ALA A 224 -23.00 -17.11 34.53
C ALA A 224 -24.02 -16.68 35.57
#